data_AF-A0A5B8N7C3-F1
#
_entry.id   AF-A0A5B8N7C3-F1
#
_cell.length_a   1.000
_cell.length_b   1.000
_cell.length_c   1.000
_cell.angle_alpha   90.00
_cell.angle_beta   90.00
_cell.angle_gamma   90.00
#
_symmetry.space_group_name_H-M   'P 1'
#
loop_
_entity.id
_entity.type
_entity.pdbx_description
1 polymer ?
#
loop_
_entity_poly.entity_id
_entity_poly.type
_entity_poly.pdbx_seq_one_letter_code
_entity_poly.pdbx_strand_id
1 'polypeptide(L)' 'MKPITLLLVAAAALLAGCGEPDQTKTTGNTNRHDTAPWQGAKDPYVVKGWTPGNQGSWENQIRSRGQMQNEYVKTN' A
#
# COMPACT_ATOMS: atom_id res chain seq x y z
N MET A 1 -9.77 2.67 48.23
CA MET A 1 -9.89 3.78 47.26
C MET A 1 -11.29 4.35 47.36
N LYS A 2 -11.46 5.68 47.39
CA LYS A 2 -12.81 6.28 47.55
C LYS A 2 -13.66 5.99 46.30
N PRO A 3 -14.95 5.63 46.43
CA PRO A 3 -15.80 5.23 45.31
C PRO A 3 -15.93 6.32 44.23
N ILE A 4 -15.88 7.59 44.65
CA ILE A 4 -15.91 8.76 43.77
C ILE A 4 -14.69 8.79 42.83
N THR A 5 -13.52 8.40 43.32
CA THR A 5 -12.29 8.38 42.51
C THR A 5 -12.38 7.34 41.39
N LEU A 6 -13.02 6.19 41.66
CA LEU A 6 -13.24 5.13 40.68
C LEU A 6 -14.22 5.57 39.58
N LEU A 7 -15.30 6.26 39.96
CA LEU A 7 -16.28 6.82 39.03
C LEU A 7 -15.67 7.87 38.09
N LEU A 8 -14.81 8.75 38.62
CA LEU A 8 -14.14 9.77 37.82
C LEU A 8 -13.17 9.18 36.79
N VAL A 9 -12.41 8.15 37.18
CA VAL A 9 -11.48 7.46 36.27
C VAL A 9 -12.26 6.71 35.17
N ALA A 10 -13.36 6.05 35.53
CA ALA A 10 -14.21 5.36 34.56
C ALA A 10 -14.86 6.34 33.56
N ALA A 11 -15.33 7.49 34.03
CA ALA A 11 -15.87 8.53 33.17
C ALA A 11 -14.81 9.07 32.20
N ALA A 12 -13.60 9.37 32.68
CA ALA A 12 -12.51 9.86 31.83
C ALA A 12 -12.10 8.85 30.74
N ALA A 13 -12.09 7.55 31.05
CA ALA A 13 -11.77 6.50 30.08
C ALA A 13 -12.82 6.38 28.96
N LEU A 14 -14.10 6.60 29.26
CA LEU A 14 -15.17 6.57 28.26
C LEU A 14 -15.10 7.75 27.27
N LEU A 15 -14.66 8.93 27.73
CA LEU A 15 -14.49 10.09 26.86
C LEU A 15 -13.29 9.96 25.90
N ALA A 16 -12.29 9.15 26.24
CA ALA A 16 -11.11 8.93 25.39
C ALA A 16 -11.43 8.16 24.09
N GLY A 17 -12.59 7.50 23.99
CA GLY A 17 -13.00 6.75 22.79
C GLY A 17 -13.37 7.60 21.58
N CYS A 18 -13.68 8.89 21.76
CA CYS A 18 -14.04 9.80 20.66
C CYS A 18 -12.85 10.58 20.08
N GLY A 19 -11.62 10.35 20.56
CA GLY A 19 -10.41 11.07 20.16
C GLY A 19 -9.54 10.30 19.17
N GLU A 20 -10.14 9.66 18.16
CA GLU A 20 -9.35 8.96 17.15
C GLU A 20 -8.46 9.96 16.36
N PRO A 21 -7.19 9.61 16.09
CA PRO A 21 -6.35 10.43 15.24
C PRO A 21 -6.93 10.49 13.83
N ASP A 22 -6.78 11.64 13.18
CA ASP A 22 -7.22 11.87 11.81
C ASP A 22 -6.73 10.74 10.88
N GLN A 23 -7.68 9.98 10.33
CA GLN A 23 -7.42 8.83 9.44
C GLN A 23 -7.12 9.26 7.99
N THR A 24 -7.17 10.57 7.70
CA THR A 24 -6.89 11.08 6.36
C THR A 24 -5.42 10.87 6.07
N LYS A 25 -5.12 10.29 4.91
CA LYS A 25 -3.73 10.15 4.44
C LYS A 25 -3.15 11.54 4.13
N THR A 26 -2.38 12.07 5.07
CA THR A 26 -1.54 13.26 4.93
C THR A 26 -0.11 12.85 4.62
N THR A 27 0.71 13.77 4.13
CA THR A 27 2.15 13.52 3.93
C THR A 27 2.85 13.08 5.23
N GLY A 28 2.36 13.49 6.40
CA GLY A 28 2.96 13.18 7.70
C GLY A 28 2.54 11.83 8.30
N ASN A 29 1.42 11.24 7.86
CA ASN A 29 0.94 9.94 8.36
C ASN A 29 0.86 8.87 7.25
N THR A 30 1.23 9.21 6.01
CA THR A 30 1.32 8.25 4.92
C THR A 30 2.63 7.50 5.01
N ASN A 31 2.54 6.19 5.21
CA ASN A 31 3.66 5.31 4.96
C ASN A 31 3.96 5.31 3.45
N ARG A 32 5.05 5.97 3.07
CA ARG A 32 5.53 6.09 1.70
C ARG A 32 6.70 5.15 1.41
N HIS A 33 6.67 3.89 1.89
CA HIS A 33 7.66 2.87 1.53
C HIS A 33 7.61 2.48 0.03
N ASP A 34 7.47 3.47 -0.85
CA ASP A 34 7.58 3.35 -2.29
C ASP A 34 8.99 2.82 -2.58
N THR A 35 9.03 1.69 -3.26
CA THR A 35 10.26 1.12 -3.81
C THR A 35 10.11 1.09 -5.32
N ALA A 36 11.24 1.02 -6.02
CA ALA A 36 11.20 0.90 -7.47
C ALA A 36 10.37 -0.34 -7.87
N PRO A 37 9.52 -0.27 -8.91
CA PRO A 37 8.56 -1.33 -9.20
C PRO A 37 9.22 -2.68 -9.54
N TRP A 38 10.44 -2.68 -10.08
CA TRP A 38 11.21 -3.90 -10.33
C TRP A 38 11.75 -4.58 -9.05
N GLN A 39 11.73 -3.90 -7.90
CA GLN A 39 12.15 -4.42 -6.59
C GLN A 39 10.99 -5.03 -5.79
N GLY A 40 9.75 -4.94 -6.27
CA GLY A 40 8.56 -5.35 -5.52
C GLY A 40 8.38 -6.87 -5.40
N ALA A 41 8.86 -7.66 -6.38
CA ALA A 41 8.77 -9.11 -6.32
C ALA A 41 9.78 -9.69 -5.32
N LYS A 42 9.26 -10.34 -4.28
CA LYS A 42 10.03 -11.01 -3.23
C LYS A 42 9.79 -12.52 -3.17
N ASP A 43 8.84 -13.01 -3.95
CA ASP A 43 8.46 -14.41 -4.05
C ASP A 43 8.87 -14.98 -5.43
N PRO A 44 8.94 -16.32 -5.57
CA PRO A 44 9.30 -16.95 -6.84
C PRO A 44 8.16 -16.96 -7.86
N TYR A 45 6.97 -16.46 -7.54
CA TYR A 45 5.78 -16.53 -8.39
C TYR A 45 5.68 -15.33 -9.34
N VAL A 46 6.75 -15.13 -10.10
CA VAL A 46 6.80 -14.09 -11.13
C VAL A 46 6.42 -14.64 -12.51
N VAL A 47 5.93 -13.76 -13.37
CA VAL A 47 5.61 -14.14 -14.75
C VAL A 47 6.88 -14.58 -15.48
N LYS A 48 6.76 -15.60 -16.33
CA LYS A 48 7.87 -16.10 -17.15
C LYS A 48 8.47 -14.96 -17.99
N GLY A 49 9.80 -14.85 -17.99
CA GLY A 49 10.55 -13.80 -18.71
C GLY A 49 10.84 -12.54 -17.88
N TRP A 50 10.23 -12.43 -16.69
CA TRP A 50 10.59 -11.42 -15.70
C TRP A 50 11.51 -12.00 -14.61
N THR A 51 12.61 -11.31 -14.33
CA THR A 51 13.56 -11.59 -13.23
C THR A 51 13.38 -10.55 -12.12
N PRO A 52 13.08 -10.97 -10.86
CA PRO A 52 12.97 -10.06 -9.72
C PRO A 52 14.23 -9.23 -9.51
N GLY A 53 14.07 -7.93 -9.19
CA GLY A 53 15.18 -7.00 -8.99
C GLY A 53 15.87 -6.53 -10.27
N ASN A 54 15.57 -7.12 -11.44
CA ASN A 54 16.14 -6.70 -12.71
C ASN A 54 15.20 -5.70 -13.43
N GLN A 55 15.63 -4.45 -13.53
CA GLN A 55 14.87 -3.37 -14.18
C GLN A 55 14.59 -3.65 -15.66
N GLY A 56 15.60 -4.04 -16.45
CA GLY A 56 15.42 -4.26 -17.90
C GLY A 56 14.45 -5.38 -18.21
N SER A 57 14.49 -6.47 -17.44
CA SER A 57 13.55 -7.57 -17.53
C SER A 57 12.12 -7.14 -17.17
N TRP A 58 11.96 -6.31 -16.13
CA TRP A 58 10.67 -5.72 -15.76
C TRP A 58 10.13 -4.82 -16.90
N GLU A 59 10.94 -3.90 -17.42
CA GLU A 59 10.55 -2.98 -18.50
C GLU A 59 10.15 -3.70 -19.77
N ASN A 60 10.92 -4.74 -20.17
CA ASN A 60 10.59 -5.57 -21.31
C ASN A 60 9.24 -6.25 -21.14
N GLN A 61 8.95 -6.75 -19.94
CA GLN A 61 7.67 -7.38 -19.66
C GLN A 61 6.51 -6.38 -19.71
N ILE A 62 6.66 -5.19 -19.13
CA ILE A 62 5.63 -4.14 -19.19
C ILE A 62 5.38 -3.70 -20.63
N ARG A 63 6.45 -3.49 -21.42
CA ARG A 63 6.34 -3.12 -22.83
C ARG A 63 5.62 -4.21 -23.63
N SER A 64 6.01 -5.47 -23.47
CA SER A 64 5.37 -6.60 -24.16
C SER A 64 3.88 -6.71 -23.82
N ARG A 65 3.51 -6.56 -22.53
CA ARG A 65 2.11 -6.54 -22.10
C ARG A 65 1.32 -5.42 -22.77
N GLY A 66 1.88 -4.20 -22.81
CA GLY A 66 1.22 -3.05 -23.44
C GLY A 66 0.96 -3.23 -24.93
N GLN A 67 1.85 -3.91 -25.66
CA GLN A 67 1.62 -4.20 -27.09
C GLN A 67 0.43 -5.13 -27.33
N MET A 68 0.19 -6.08 -26.42
CA MET A 68 -0.89 -7.07 -26.56
C MET A 68 -2.25 -6.58 -26.04
N GLN A 69 -2.31 -5.37 -25.47
CA GLN A 69 -3.54 -4.76 -24.94
C GLN A 69 -4.04 -3.60 -25.79
N ASN A 70 -3.53 -3.44 -27.02
CA ASN A 70 -4.06 -2.44 -27.94
C ASN A 70 -5.20 -3.06 -28.76
N GLU A 71 -6.45 -2.62 -28.52
CA GLU A 71 -7.61 -3.01 -29.34
C GLU A 71 -7.54 -2.41 -30.76
N TYR A 72 -6.69 -1.40 -30.98
CA TYR A 72 -6.41 -0.79 -32.29
C TYR A 72 -5.45 -1.64 -33.13
N VAL A 73 -5.81 -2.90 -33.38
CA VAL A 73 -5.10 -3.71 -34.37
C VAL A 73 -5.50 -3.16 -35.74
N LYS A 74 -4.63 -2.35 -36.37
CA LYS A 74 -4.85 -1.91 -37.76
C LYS A 74 -5.00 -3.16 -38.63
N THR A 75 -6.23 -3.46 -39.02
CA THR A 75 -6.53 -4.48 -40.03
C THR A 75 -6.37 -3.77 -41.37
N ASN A 76 -5.24 -4.00 -42.03
CA ASN A 76 -5.03 -3.62 -43.43
C ASN A 76 -5.50 -4.76 -44.33
#